data_AF-A0A9E3CPX9-F1
#
_entry.id   AF-A0A9E3CPX9-F1
#
_cell.length_a   1.000
_cell.length_b   1.000
_cell.length_c   1.000
_cell.angle_alpha   90.00
_cell.angle_beta   90.00
_cell.angle_gamma   90.00
#
_symmetry.space_group_name_H-M   'P 1'
#
loop_
_entity.id
_entity.type
_entity.pdbx_description
1 polymer ?
#
loop_
_entity_poly.entity_id
_entity_poly.type
_entity_poly.pdbx_seq_one_letter_code
_entity_poly.pdbx_strand_id
1 'polypeptide(L)'
;MPEVAAVGASAEEQFAALVETLAADPGRRAELCGLLREDHAVYEQRGTAATVRMRGWVLLALARGGLADDALVYVLEELDTGTDAYLLAAAARALRSYPSPDAAFAPFVARALARARYYEEPVSFERYGEYALSQTGTSPLGELFRTLEWLGPRARGVLAEVEELRAQFGGLPRKLRPAADRAIESVRGRDAAPDAEACCTLPGGLGGVLSWERGSRRACGPIEQTAFEDQDGTPVTFGEFFRGRPSVVVFFYTRCDNPLKCSLTITKLGRVQKLLEERGLAGEIQTAAITYDPEFDLPERLRCYGQNRGVRTDACHRLLRVTGGFEALRRHFQLGVNFIGSLVNRHRIEVYLLDEGGRIAASFSRIHWGEEQVAARAAELHAERSVGEEEEAGPPHSPNSPKRRKGVPALLTAFTSLAVAFFPKCPICWAAYLSLFGIAGLQRIPYAPWLQPLLVVVMLINLGSLWLRGRATGRMGGFYLVGAGALTIILSKAVPGWGDASVWGVVLTLAGSLLSALGGGFRLSSASARR
;
A
#
# COMPACT_ATOMS: atom_id res chain seq x y z
N MET A 1 -32.65 8.58 -33.10
CA MET A 1 -31.91 8.28 -31.85
C MET A 1 -32.42 8.98 -30.56
N PRO A 2 -33.69 9.44 -30.43
CA PRO A 2 -34.14 10.06 -29.17
C PRO A 2 -34.39 9.05 -28.03
N GLU A 3 -34.75 7.82 -28.36
CA GLU A 3 -35.14 6.77 -27.39
C GLU A 3 -33.94 6.24 -26.58
N VAL A 4 -32.75 6.11 -27.20
CA VAL A 4 -31.51 5.70 -26.52
C VAL A 4 -31.00 6.78 -25.56
N ALA A 5 -31.17 8.06 -25.91
CA ALA A 5 -30.81 9.18 -25.03
C ALA A 5 -31.72 9.26 -23.80
N ALA A 6 -33.02 8.98 -23.96
CA ALA A 6 -33.99 8.96 -22.87
C ALA A 6 -33.75 7.80 -21.88
N VAL A 7 -33.36 6.61 -22.35
CA VAL A 7 -32.98 5.47 -21.50
C VAL A 7 -31.66 5.74 -20.76
N GLY A 8 -30.70 6.41 -21.41
CA GLY A 8 -29.45 6.82 -20.77
C GLY A 8 -29.66 7.82 -19.64
N ALA A 9 -30.51 8.82 -19.86
CA ALA A 9 -30.86 9.86 -18.89
C ALA A 9 -31.60 9.27 -17.67
N SER A 10 -32.61 8.42 -17.89
CA SER A 10 -33.35 7.78 -16.78
C SER A 10 -32.46 6.88 -15.93
N ALA A 11 -31.47 6.22 -16.54
CA ALA A 11 -30.51 5.40 -15.81
C ALA A 11 -29.46 6.23 -15.03
N GLU A 12 -29.10 7.43 -15.51
CA GLU A 12 -28.26 8.37 -14.74
C GLU A 12 -29.03 9.03 -13.59
N GLU A 13 -30.31 9.35 -13.77
CA GLU A 13 -31.19 9.84 -12.70
C GLU A 13 -31.36 8.79 -11.58
N GLN A 14 -31.58 7.53 -11.95
CA GLN A 14 -31.60 6.41 -11.01
C GLN A 14 -30.27 6.27 -10.26
N PHE A 15 -29.14 6.43 -10.95
CA PHE A 15 -27.82 6.43 -10.33
C PHE A 15 -27.66 7.58 -9.34
N ALA A 16 -28.08 8.80 -9.70
CA ALA A 16 -28.02 9.94 -8.79
C ALA A 16 -28.86 9.70 -7.53
N ALA A 17 -30.06 9.14 -7.66
CA ALA A 17 -30.92 8.77 -6.53
C ALA A 17 -30.29 7.67 -5.65
N LEU A 18 -29.61 6.68 -6.25
CA LEU A 18 -28.83 5.68 -5.52
C LEU A 18 -27.73 6.34 -4.69
N VAL A 19 -26.97 7.26 -5.29
CA VAL A 19 -25.91 8.00 -4.58
C VAL A 19 -26.46 8.76 -3.39
N GLU A 20 -27.59 9.47 -3.53
CA GLU A 20 -28.21 10.17 -2.40
C GLU A 20 -28.66 9.19 -1.30
N THR A 21 -29.22 8.03 -1.69
CA THR A 21 -29.63 6.98 -0.74
C THR A 21 -28.43 6.43 0.04
N LEU A 22 -27.31 6.18 -0.64
CA LEU A 22 -26.08 5.72 0.00
C LEU A 22 -25.46 6.78 0.90
N ALA A 23 -25.49 8.04 0.48
CA ALA A 23 -24.93 9.16 1.24
C ALA A 23 -25.71 9.47 2.52
N ALA A 24 -27.01 9.18 2.55
CA ALA A 24 -27.87 9.37 3.71
C ALA A 24 -27.62 8.35 4.83
N ASP A 25 -26.99 7.20 4.51
CA ASP A 25 -26.73 6.12 5.47
C ASP A 25 -25.22 5.96 5.74
N PRO A 26 -24.72 6.40 6.92
CA PRO A 26 -23.31 6.23 7.30
C PRO A 26 -22.83 4.77 7.26
N GLY A 27 -23.72 3.79 7.47
CA GLY A 27 -23.40 2.36 7.42
C GLY A 27 -23.08 1.86 6.01
N ARG A 28 -23.50 2.59 4.98
CA ARG A 28 -23.29 2.24 3.56
C ARG A 28 -22.22 3.07 2.87
N ARG A 29 -21.41 3.78 3.65
CA ARG A 29 -20.30 4.61 3.14
C ARG A 29 -19.29 3.82 2.29
N ALA A 30 -19.02 2.57 2.66
CA ALA A 30 -18.12 1.71 1.89
C ALA A 30 -18.68 1.38 0.49
N GLU A 31 -20.00 1.19 0.35
CA GLU A 31 -20.65 1.03 -0.96
C GLU A 31 -20.53 2.31 -1.79
N LEU A 32 -20.77 3.48 -1.18
CA LEU A 32 -20.60 4.77 -1.85
C LEU A 32 -19.16 4.97 -2.36
N CYS A 33 -18.17 4.64 -1.53
CA CYS A 33 -16.76 4.67 -1.92
C CYS A 33 -16.46 3.68 -3.05
N GLY A 34 -17.04 2.47 -2.99
CA GLY A 34 -16.92 1.44 -4.02
C GLY A 34 -17.40 1.88 -5.40
N LEU A 35 -18.35 2.81 -5.49
CA LEU A 35 -18.78 3.41 -6.75
C LEU A 35 -17.65 4.17 -7.46
N LEU A 36 -16.60 4.63 -6.77
CA LEU A 36 -15.46 5.30 -7.41
C LEU A 36 -14.47 4.33 -8.08
N ARG A 37 -14.73 3.01 -8.08
CA ARG A 37 -13.87 2.06 -8.80
C ARG A 37 -14.13 2.11 -10.30
N GLU A 38 -13.07 2.12 -11.11
CA GLU A 38 -13.15 2.16 -12.57
C GLU A 38 -13.89 0.94 -13.14
N ASP A 39 -13.67 -0.23 -12.56
CA ASP A 39 -14.24 -1.52 -12.96
C ASP A 39 -15.65 -1.76 -12.40
N HIS A 40 -16.26 -0.77 -11.73
CA HIS A 40 -17.60 -0.91 -11.17
C HIS A 40 -18.65 -1.07 -12.30
N ALA A 41 -19.58 -2.02 -12.14
CA ALA A 41 -20.57 -2.36 -13.15
C ALA A 41 -21.47 -1.19 -13.59
N VAL A 42 -21.66 -0.18 -12.73
CA VAL A 42 -22.41 1.05 -13.07
C VAL A 42 -21.83 1.82 -14.26
N TYR A 43 -20.53 1.63 -14.56
CA TYR A 43 -19.84 2.28 -15.66
C TYR A 43 -19.78 1.45 -16.94
N GLU A 44 -20.32 0.22 -16.93
CA GLU A 44 -20.29 -0.66 -18.09
C GLU A 44 -21.01 -0.01 -19.28
N GLN A 45 -20.32 0.07 -20.42
CA GLN A 45 -20.79 0.70 -21.65
C GLN A 45 -21.20 2.19 -21.51
N ARG A 46 -20.75 2.89 -20.46
CA ARG A 46 -21.01 4.32 -20.26
C ARG A 46 -19.94 5.16 -20.93
N GLY A 47 -20.37 6.22 -21.63
CA GLY A 47 -19.50 7.25 -22.19
C GLY A 47 -18.61 7.95 -21.14
N THR A 48 -17.51 8.55 -21.58
CA THR A 48 -16.60 9.33 -20.73
C THR A 48 -17.32 10.45 -19.99
N ALA A 49 -18.15 11.24 -20.67
CA ALA A 49 -18.89 12.34 -20.06
C ALA A 49 -19.89 11.87 -18.98
N ALA A 50 -20.57 10.74 -19.20
CA ALA A 50 -21.45 10.16 -18.19
C ALA A 50 -20.66 9.67 -16.98
N THR A 51 -19.54 8.97 -17.23
CA THR A 51 -18.63 8.49 -16.18
C THR A 51 -18.09 9.65 -15.32
N VAL A 52 -17.71 10.76 -15.95
CA VAL A 52 -17.28 12.00 -15.29
C VAL A 52 -18.37 12.53 -14.36
N ARG A 53 -19.61 12.72 -14.86
CA ARG A 53 -20.73 13.22 -14.06
C ARG A 53 -21.03 12.30 -12.87
N MET A 54 -21.15 11.01 -13.13
CA MET A 54 -21.44 10.00 -12.12
C MET A 54 -20.38 9.99 -11.00
N ARG A 55 -19.10 9.96 -11.37
CA ARG A 55 -17.99 9.98 -10.40
C ARG A 55 -17.93 11.29 -9.61
N GLY A 56 -18.07 12.43 -10.29
CA GLY A 56 -18.05 13.73 -9.62
C GLY A 56 -19.21 13.87 -8.64
N TRP A 57 -20.39 13.32 -8.96
CA TRP A 57 -21.52 13.29 -8.03
C TRP A 57 -21.24 12.45 -6.79
N VAL A 58 -20.58 11.29 -6.95
CA VAL A 58 -20.13 10.47 -5.81
C VAL A 58 -19.13 11.23 -4.93
N LEU A 59 -18.17 11.95 -5.53
CA LEU A 59 -17.21 12.79 -4.78
C LEU A 59 -17.91 13.89 -3.99
N LEU A 60 -18.93 14.54 -4.56
CA LEU A 60 -19.72 15.56 -3.88
C LEU A 60 -20.57 14.98 -2.74
N ALA A 61 -21.12 13.79 -2.93
CA ALA A 61 -21.82 13.07 -1.87
C ALA A 61 -20.90 12.73 -0.69
N LEU A 62 -19.70 12.21 -0.98
CA LEU A 62 -18.64 11.99 0.02
C LEU A 62 -18.20 13.30 0.69
N ALA A 63 -18.14 14.40 -0.07
CA ALA A 63 -17.80 15.70 0.47
C ALA A 63 -18.80 16.16 1.54
N ARG A 64 -20.11 16.00 1.28
CA ARG A 64 -21.20 16.35 2.21
C ARG A 64 -21.16 15.53 3.51
N GLY A 65 -20.77 14.25 3.43
CA GLY A 65 -20.63 13.36 4.57
C GLY A 65 -19.29 13.46 5.32
N GLY A 66 -18.39 14.36 4.91
CA GLY A 66 -16.98 14.43 5.38
C GLY A 66 -16.14 13.30 4.78
N LEU A 67 -14.97 13.59 4.21
CA LEU A 67 -14.13 12.58 3.54
C LEU A 67 -13.44 11.65 4.55
N ALA A 68 -13.29 10.37 4.21
CA ALA A 68 -12.63 9.36 5.05
C ALA A 68 -11.44 8.74 4.32
N ASP A 69 -10.57 8.04 5.06
CA ASP A 69 -9.30 7.52 4.56
C ASP A 69 -9.45 6.57 3.36
N ASP A 70 -10.52 5.78 3.34
CA ASP A 70 -10.84 4.83 2.26
C ASP A 70 -11.11 5.51 0.92
N ALA A 71 -11.73 6.69 0.96
CA ALA A 71 -12.08 7.49 -0.21
C ALA A 71 -10.97 8.48 -0.62
N LEU A 72 -10.02 8.78 0.27
CA LEU A 72 -9.00 9.79 0.07
C LEU A 72 -8.11 9.48 -1.16
N VAL A 73 -7.79 8.21 -1.42
CA VAL A 73 -6.97 7.83 -2.59
C VAL A 73 -7.61 8.24 -3.91
N TYR A 74 -8.93 8.18 -4.03
CA TYR A 74 -9.66 8.57 -5.25
C TYR A 74 -9.63 10.07 -5.45
N VAL A 75 -9.75 10.84 -4.37
CA VAL A 75 -9.64 12.30 -4.40
C VAL A 75 -8.24 12.72 -4.82
N LEU A 76 -7.20 12.11 -4.21
CA LEU A 76 -5.82 12.39 -4.56
C LEU A 76 -5.50 11.98 -6.00
N GLU A 77 -6.06 10.89 -6.52
CA GLU A 77 -5.91 10.49 -7.93
C GLU A 77 -6.39 11.58 -8.90
N GLU A 78 -7.59 12.13 -8.67
CA GLU A 78 -8.12 13.20 -9.53
C GLU A 78 -7.24 14.46 -9.41
N LEU A 79 -6.76 14.80 -8.21
CA LEU A 79 -5.84 15.93 -8.00
C LEU A 79 -4.43 15.66 -8.55
N ASP A 80 -4.02 14.40 -8.72
CA ASP A 80 -2.69 14.05 -9.22
C ASP A 80 -2.63 14.08 -10.75
N THR A 81 -3.63 13.48 -11.42
CA THR A 81 -3.60 13.28 -12.88
C THR A 81 -4.90 13.64 -13.60
N GLY A 82 -5.95 14.04 -12.89
CA GLY A 82 -7.22 14.46 -13.50
C GLY A 82 -7.05 15.69 -14.41
N THR A 83 -7.82 15.69 -15.50
CA THR A 83 -7.89 16.76 -16.51
C THR A 83 -9.30 17.30 -16.71
N ASP A 84 -10.32 16.63 -16.18
CA ASP A 84 -11.70 17.05 -16.31
C ASP A 84 -12.06 18.10 -15.25
N ALA A 85 -12.65 19.22 -15.70
CA ALA A 85 -12.99 20.35 -14.83
C ALA A 85 -13.95 19.98 -13.69
N TYR A 86 -14.96 19.17 -13.99
CA TYR A 86 -15.98 18.76 -13.01
C TYR A 86 -15.36 17.88 -11.92
N LEU A 87 -14.58 16.86 -12.33
CA LEU A 87 -13.90 15.97 -11.38
C LEU A 87 -12.85 16.70 -10.54
N LEU A 88 -12.05 17.58 -11.14
CA LEU A 88 -11.04 18.35 -10.42
C LEU A 88 -11.67 19.25 -9.35
N ALA A 89 -12.73 19.98 -9.72
CA ALA A 89 -13.45 20.85 -8.80
C ALA A 89 -14.13 20.03 -7.68
N ALA A 90 -14.76 18.89 -8.01
CA ALA A 90 -15.41 18.02 -7.04
C ALA A 90 -14.40 17.37 -6.09
N ALA A 91 -13.24 16.92 -6.60
CA ALA A 91 -12.16 16.36 -5.80
C ALA A 91 -11.54 17.41 -4.87
N ALA A 92 -11.29 18.63 -5.35
CA ALA A 92 -10.80 19.73 -4.51
C ALA A 92 -11.79 20.04 -3.36
N ARG A 93 -13.10 20.01 -3.63
CA ARG A 93 -14.14 20.17 -2.62
C ARG A 93 -14.20 19.01 -1.63
N ALA A 94 -14.11 17.77 -2.12
CA ALA A 94 -14.09 16.58 -1.28
C ALA A 94 -12.86 16.55 -0.36
N LEU A 95 -11.69 16.94 -0.85
CA LEU A 95 -10.48 17.00 -0.03
C LEU A 95 -10.65 17.94 1.17
N ARG A 96 -11.30 19.10 0.99
CA ARG A 96 -11.54 20.06 2.09
C ARG A 96 -12.48 19.56 3.17
N SER A 97 -13.28 18.53 2.90
CA SER A 97 -14.13 17.92 3.93
C SER A 97 -13.44 16.82 4.70
N TYR A 98 -12.17 16.55 4.42
CA TYR A 98 -11.35 15.64 5.22
C TYR A 98 -11.12 16.24 6.62
N PRO A 99 -11.21 15.45 7.72
CA PRO A 99 -11.23 15.99 9.09
C PRO A 99 -10.00 16.81 9.47
N SER A 100 -8.83 16.44 8.97
CA SER A 100 -7.55 17.04 9.37
C SER A 100 -6.74 17.48 8.14
N PRO A 101 -6.46 18.78 7.94
CA PRO A 101 -5.56 19.19 6.87
C PRO A 101 -4.16 18.63 7.12
N ASP A 102 -3.52 18.15 6.06
CA ASP A 102 -2.20 17.53 6.10
C ASP A 102 -1.28 18.16 5.03
N ALA A 103 -0.01 18.35 5.37
CA ALA A 103 0.99 18.92 4.45
C ALA A 103 1.20 18.06 3.21
N ALA A 104 1.04 16.73 3.32
CA ALA A 104 1.17 15.78 2.22
C ALA A 104 0.13 16.00 1.10
N PHE A 105 -0.96 16.72 1.36
CA PHE A 105 -1.95 17.06 0.33
C PHE A 105 -1.51 18.24 -0.55
N ALA A 106 -0.65 19.11 -0.04
CA ALA A 106 -0.28 20.35 -0.72
C ALA A 106 0.36 20.14 -2.10
N PRO A 107 1.28 19.16 -2.30
CA PRO A 107 1.83 18.85 -3.62
C PRO A 107 0.76 18.43 -4.65
N PHE A 108 -0.29 17.69 -4.23
CA PHE A 108 -1.38 17.30 -5.13
C PHE A 108 -2.19 18.53 -5.58
N VAL A 109 -2.50 19.43 -4.65
CA VAL A 109 -3.23 20.66 -4.95
C VAL A 109 -2.41 21.59 -5.85
N ALA A 110 -1.10 21.73 -5.60
CA ALA A 110 -0.21 22.55 -6.43
C ALA A 110 -0.09 22.01 -7.87
N ARG A 111 0.12 20.68 -8.02
CA ARG A 111 0.11 20.04 -9.34
C ARG A 111 -1.23 20.22 -10.05
N ALA A 112 -2.35 20.09 -9.34
CA ALA A 112 -3.68 20.33 -9.90
C ALA A 112 -3.84 21.80 -10.37
N LEU A 113 -3.38 22.79 -9.59
CA LEU A 113 -3.43 24.21 -9.96
C LEU A 113 -2.64 24.50 -11.24
N ALA A 114 -1.43 23.96 -11.35
CA ALA A 114 -0.57 24.14 -12.52
C ALA A 114 -1.21 23.62 -13.82
N ARG A 115 -2.08 22.60 -13.72
CA ARG A 115 -2.80 22.01 -14.86
C ARG A 115 -4.15 22.64 -15.12
N ALA A 116 -4.93 22.89 -14.08
CA ALA A 116 -6.29 23.41 -14.16
C ALA A 116 -6.38 24.73 -14.92
N ARG A 117 -5.29 25.51 -14.98
CA ARG A 117 -5.19 26.72 -15.82
C ARG A 117 -5.52 26.51 -17.31
N TYR A 118 -5.37 25.29 -17.82
CA TYR A 118 -5.68 24.95 -19.21
C TYR A 118 -7.07 24.33 -19.40
N TYR A 119 -7.75 23.97 -18.31
CA TYR A 119 -9.04 23.27 -18.29
C TYR A 119 -10.08 24.03 -17.45
N GLU A 120 -9.91 25.34 -17.34
CA GLU A 120 -10.76 26.18 -16.51
C GLU A 120 -12.12 26.39 -17.20
N GLU A 121 -13.15 25.76 -16.63
CA GLU A 121 -14.53 25.86 -17.09
C GLU A 121 -15.46 26.08 -15.88
N PRO A 122 -16.53 26.88 -16.00
CA PRO A 122 -17.53 26.98 -14.94
C PRO A 122 -18.25 25.64 -14.75
N VAL A 123 -18.41 25.21 -13.50
CA VAL A 123 -19.09 23.96 -13.12
C VAL A 123 -20.16 24.19 -12.05
N SER A 124 -21.26 23.46 -12.10
CA SER A 124 -22.33 23.51 -11.09
C SER A 124 -22.29 22.26 -10.22
N PHE A 125 -22.60 22.42 -8.93
CA PHE A 125 -22.77 21.30 -8.00
C PHE A 125 -24.17 21.24 -7.40
N GLU A 126 -25.10 22.08 -7.86
CA GLU A 126 -26.43 22.17 -7.26
C GLU A 126 -27.30 20.97 -7.64
N ARG A 127 -27.22 20.53 -8.90
CA ARG A 127 -27.99 19.39 -9.41
C ARG A 127 -27.13 18.45 -10.23
N TYR A 128 -27.52 17.17 -10.23
CA TYR A 128 -26.87 16.16 -11.06
C TYR A 128 -26.96 16.53 -12.54
N GLY A 129 -25.82 16.52 -13.24
CA GLY A 129 -25.73 16.78 -14.68
C GLY A 129 -26.03 18.22 -15.11
N GLU A 130 -26.11 19.16 -14.16
CA GLU A 130 -26.31 20.58 -14.46
C GLU A 130 -25.01 21.23 -14.95
N TYR A 131 -25.16 22.10 -15.95
CA TYR A 131 -24.09 22.98 -16.43
C TYR A 131 -24.17 24.32 -15.71
N ALA A 132 -23.01 24.88 -15.35
CA ALA A 132 -23.01 26.21 -14.76
C ALA A 132 -23.43 27.27 -15.77
N LEU A 133 -24.45 28.04 -15.41
CA LEU A 133 -24.69 29.34 -16.02
C LEU A 133 -23.73 30.35 -15.38
N SER A 134 -23.27 31.33 -16.15
CA SER A 134 -22.18 32.26 -15.78
C SER A 134 -22.32 33.01 -14.44
N GLN A 135 -23.49 32.96 -13.80
CA GLN A 135 -23.80 33.64 -12.54
C GLN A 135 -23.90 32.73 -11.31
N THR A 136 -23.96 31.40 -11.45
CA THR A 136 -24.23 30.46 -10.34
C THR A 136 -23.23 29.29 -10.22
N GLY A 137 -22.12 29.33 -10.96
CA GLY A 137 -21.11 28.27 -10.97
C GLY A 137 -19.89 28.50 -10.07
N THR A 138 -19.15 27.42 -9.82
CA THR A 138 -17.76 27.44 -9.34
C THR A 138 -16.81 27.08 -10.48
N SER A 139 -15.52 26.89 -10.20
CA SER A 139 -14.54 26.44 -11.19
C SER A 139 -13.42 25.62 -10.55
N PRO A 140 -12.65 24.83 -11.33
CA PRO A 140 -11.52 24.07 -10.82
C PRO A 140 -10.54 24.91 -10.01
N LEU A 141 -10.06 26.01 -10.59
CA LEU A 141 -9.12 26.90 -9.89
C LEU A 141 -9.75 27.52 -8.63
N GLY A 142 -11.02 27.92 -8.69
CA GLY A 142 -11.74 28.48 -7.54
C GLY A 142 -11.94 27.50 -6.38
N GLU A 143 -12.13 26.21 -6.68
CA GLU A 143 -12.15 25.16 -5.65
C GLU A 143 -10.75 24.88 -5.10
N LEU A 144 -9.74 24.80 -5.97
CA LEU A 144 -8.35 24.52 -5.56
C LEU A 144 -7.76 25.63 -4.67
N PHE A 145 -8.02 26.91 -4.95
CA PHE A 145 -7.57 28.00 -4.07
C PHE A 145 -8.25 27.94 -2.71
N ARG A 146 -9.55 27.63 -2.65
CA ARG A 146 -10.22 27.39 -1.35
C ARG A 146 -9.63 26.19 -0.61
N THR A 147 -9.11 25.21 -1.33
CA THR A 147 -8.45 24.05 -0.73
C THR A 147 -7.08 24.43 -0.17
N LEU A 148 -6.32 25.29 -0.85
CA LEU A 148 -5.11 25.89 -0.28
C LEU A 148 -5.41 26.77 0.93
N GLU A 149 -6.48 27.58 0.88
CA GLU A 149 -6.92 28.38 2.03
C GLU A 149 -7.21 27.50 3.25
N TRP A 150 -7.87 26.34 3.05
CA TRP A 150 -8.15 25.34 4.09
C TRP A 150 -6.90 24.63 4.61
N LEU A 151 -5.93 24.31 3.74
CA LEU A 151 -4.64 23.74 4.17
C LEU A 151 -3.83 24.74 5.02
N GLY A 152 -3.92 26.03 4.68
CA GLY A 152 -3.25 27.11 5.39
C GLY A 152 -1.74 26.87 5.50
N PRO A 153 -1.12 27.10 6.68
CA PRO A 153 0.33 26.96 6.88
C PRO A 153 0.93 25.59 6.51
N ARG A 154 0.11 24.53 6.41
CA ARG A 154 0.58 23.20 6.01
C ARG A 154 0.96 23.13 4.53
N ALA A 155 0.48 24.05 3.70
CA ALA A 155 0.84 24.15 2.29
C ALA A 155 2.07 25.04 2.03
N ARG A 156 2.84 25.44 3.06
CA ARG A 156 4.05 26.25 2.88
C ARG A 156 5.07 25.61 1.92
N GLY A 157 5.15 24.28 1.87
CA GLY A 157 6.06 23.56 0.99
C GLY A 157 5.85 23.85 -0.51
N VAL A 158 4.64 24.28 -0.91
CA VAL A 158 4.31 24.61 -2.31
C VAL A 158 4.09 26.11 -2.52
N LEU A 159 4.40 26.96 -1.53
CA LEU A 159 4.12 28.39 -1.60
C LEU A 159 4.80 29.06 -2.80
N ALA A 160 6.06 28.71 -3.07
CA ALA A 160 6.80 29.25 -4.21
C ALA A 160 6.12 28.95 -5.56
N GLU A 161 5.62 27.73 -5.73
CA GLU A 161 4.90 27.30 -6.96
C GLU A 161 3.59 28.09 -7.14
N VAL A 162 2.86 28.33 -6.06
CA VAL A 162 1.60 29.09 -6.08
C VAL A 162 1.85 30.58 -6.36
N GLU A 163 2.90 31.16 -5.77
CA GLU A 163 3.32 32.54 -6.03
C GLU A 163 3.78 32.73 -7.48
N GLU A 164 4.52 31.77 -8.03
CA GLU A 164 4.93 31.78 -9.44
C GLU A 164 3.71 31.74 -10.37
N LEU A 165 2.74 30.85 -10.11
CA LEU A 165 1.50 30.78 -10.86
C LEU A 165 0.74 32.13 -10.83
N ARG A 166 0.72 32.80 -9.67
CA ARG A 166 0.09 34.12 -9.47
C ARG A 166 0.82 35.26 -10.17
N ALA A 167 2.14 35.18 -10.27
CA ALA A 167 2.99 36.18 -10.90
C ALA A 167 3.02 36.05 -12.43
N GLN A 168 2.84 34.84 -12.97
CA GLN A 168 2.96 34.57 -14.40
C GLN A 168 1.95 35.38 -15.23
N PHE A 169 2.44 36.18 -16.18
CA PHE A 169 1.60 36.92 -17.12
C PHE A 169 0.82 35.92 -18.00
N GLY A 170 -0.52 35.99 -17.96
CA GLY A 170 -1.40 35.03 -18.63
C GLY A 170 -1.64 33.71 -17.87
N GLY A 171 -1.03 33.52 -16.69
CA GLY A 171 -1.15 32.27 -15.92
C GLY A 171 -2.48 32.09 -15.18
N LEU A 172 -3.11 33.18 -14.72
CA LEU A 172 -4.37 33.16 -13.95
C LEU A 172 -5.39 34.19 -14.47
N PRO A 173 -6.67 33.80 -14.67
CA PRO A 173 -7.74 34.73 -14.99
C PRO A 173 -7.84 35.85 -13.94
N ARG A 174 -8.05 37.10 -14.39
CA ARG A 174 -8.09 38.28 -13.49
C ARG A 174 -9.09 38.11 -12.34
N LYS A 175 -10.23 37.46 -12.60
CA LYS A 175 -11.30 37.20 -11.61
C LYS A 175 -10.84 36.31 -10.45
N LEU A 176 -9.83 35.46 -10.66
CA LEU A 176 -9.35 34.51 -9.65
C LEU A 176 -8.14 35.01 -8.87
N ARG A 177 -7.52 36.13 -9.28
CA ARG A 177 -6.40 36.73 -8.56
C ARG A 177 -6.70 37.01 -7.08
N PRO A 178 -7.88 37.54 -6.70
CA PRO A 178 -8.22 37.72 -5.29
C PRO A 178 -8.29 36.40 -4.50
N ALA A 179 -8.73 35.31 -5.13
CA ALA A 179 -8.75 33.99 -4.48
C ALA A 179 -7.33 33.43 -4.29
N ALA A 180 -6.46 33.60 -5.28
CA ALA A 180 -5.05 33.25 -5.16
C ALA A 180 -4.35 34.08 -4.07
N ASP A 181 -4.63 35.39 -3.99
CA ASP A 181 -4.02 36.28 -3.00
C ASP A 181 -4.43 35.88 -1.57
N ARG A 182 -5.72 35.55 -1.34
CA ARG A 182 -6.20 35.02 -0.05
C ARG A 182 -5.58 33.67 0.31
N ALA A 183 -5.47 32.77 -0.68
CA ALA A 183 -4.81 31.48 -0.47
C ALA A 183 -3.35 31.65 -0.04
N ILE A 184 -2.59 32.50 -0.74
CA ILE A 184 -1.19 32.82 -0.41
C ILE A 184 -1.08 33.41 1.00
N GLU A 185 -1.99 34.32 1.38
CA GLU A 185 -2.01 34.91 2.73
C GLU A 185 -2.29 33.85 3.81
N SER A 186 -3.27 32.96 3.60
CA SER A 186 -3.56 31.85 4.52
C SER A 186 -2.35 30.93 4.70
N VAL A 187 -1.65 30.60 3.61
CA VAL A 187 -0.44 29.74 3.65
C VAL A 187 0.72 30.41 4.40
N ARG A 188 0.84 31.74 4.32
CA ARG A 188 1.83 32.52 5.07
C ARG A 188 1.49 32.72 6.55
N GLY A 189 0.27 32.38 6.99
CA GLY A 189 -0.19 32.52 8.37
C GLY A 189 0.77 31.90 9.40
N ARG A 190 0.80 32.40 10.63
CA ARG A 190 1.85 32.09 11.64
C ARG A 190 1.67 30.78 12.40
N ASP A 191 0.56 30.06 12.24
CA ASP A 191 0.34 28.83 12.99
C ASP A 191 1.41 27.78 12.65
N ALA A 192 1.85 27.03 13.66
CA ALA A 192 2.91 26.05 13.54
C ALA A 192 2.45 24.91 12.62
N ALA A 193 3.09 24.80 11.44
CA ALA A 193 3.07 23.57 10.69
C ALA A 193 3.86 22.52 11.50
N PRO A 194 3.34 21.31 11.73
CA PRO A 194 4.16 20.21 12.23
C PRO A 194 5.36 20.01 11.29
N ASP A 195 6.48 19.57 11.85
CA ASP A 195 7.82 19.55 11.24
C ASP A 195 7.84 19.18 9.75
N ALA A 196 8.60 19.96 8.98
CA ALA A 196 8.81 19.82 7.54
C ALA A 196 9.44 18.47 7.11
N GLU A 197 9.84 17.62 8.06
CA GLU A 197 10.41 16.30 7.82
C GLU A 197 9.34 15.21 7.56
N ALA A 198 8.06 15.46 7.85
CA ALA A 198 6.96 14.53 7.58
C ALA A 198 6.38 14.64 6.15
N CYS A 199 7.13 15.16 5.17
CA CYS A 199 6.65 15.44 3.82
C CYS A 199 6.33 14.19 2.96
N CYS A 200 6.57 12.98 3.48
CA CYS A 200 6.55 11.75 2.67
C CYS A 200 5.55 10.68 3.12
N THR A 201 4.68 10.93 4.10
CA THR A 201 3.70 9.93 4.56
C THR A 201 2.28 10.47 4.48
N LEU A 202 1.48 9.94 3.54
CA LEU A 202 0.06 10.27 3.47
C LEU A 202 -0.69 9.68 4.70
N PRO A 203 -1.69 10.41 5.24
CA PRO A 203 -2.56 9.93 6.31
C PRO A 203 -3.23 8.58 6.03
N GLY A 204 -3.63 7.87 7.09
CA GLY A 204 -4.44 6.65 6.97
C GLY A 204 -3.69 5.41 6.43
N GLY A 205 -2.36 5.39 6.47
CA GLY A 205 -1.58 4.29 5.90
C GLY A 205 -1.57 4.30 4.36
N LEU A 206 -2.06 5.37 3.72
CA LEU A 206 -1.93 5.59 2.27
C LEU A 206 -0.48 5.85 1.84
N GLY A 207 0.44 6.19 2.76
CA GLY A 207 1.88 6.09 2.51
C GLY A 207 2.34 4.66 2.18
N GLY A 208 1.51 3.68 2.55
CA GLY A 208 1.53 2.31 2.06
C GLY A 208 0.63 2.13 0.83
N VAL A 209 0.85 2.88 -0.26
CA VAL A 209 0.52 2.46 -1.65
C VAL A 209 1.35 1.22 -2.07
N LEU A 210 1.68 0.40 -1.08
CA LEU A 210 2.55 -0.75 -1.04
C LEU A 210 1.71 -1.83 -0.35
N SER A 211 0.84 -2.50 -1.11
CA SER A 211 0.25 -3.75 -0.62
C SER A 211 1.37 -4.79 -0.65
N TRP A 212 2.17 -4.86 0.41
CA TRP A 212 3.21 -5.87 0.51
C TRP A 212 2.60 -7.20 0.96
N GLU A 213 2.34 -8.08 -0.01
CA GLU A 213 1.81 -9.41 0.26
C GLU A 213 2.95 -10.36 0.64
N ARG A 214 3.34 -10.30 1.92
CA ARG A 214 4.22 -11.32 2.55
C ARG A 214 3.45 -12.61 2.93
N GLY A 215 2.13 -12.59 2.81
CA GLY A 215 1.22 -13.72 3.10
C GLY A 215 1.03 -14.68 1.92
N SER A 216 -0.05 -15.45 1.92
CA SER A 216 -0.44 -16.33 0.81
C SER A 216 -0.67 -15.51 -0.47
N ARG A 217 0.36 -15.44 -1.32
CA ARG A 217 0.28 -14.85 -2.66
C ARG A 217 -0.67 -15.69 -3.52
N ARG A 218 -1.57 -15.04 -4.26
CA ARG A 218 -2.55 -15.75 -5.11
C ARG A 218 -1.83 -16.63 -6.13
N ALA A 219 -2.38 -17.83 -6.35
CA ALA A 219 -1.85 -18.75 -7.34
C ALA A 219 -2.05 -18.21 -8.77
N CYS A 220 -1.08 -18.47 -9.64
CA CYS A 220 -1.08 -18.02 -11.02
C CYS A 220 -1.91 -18.91 -11.97
N GLY A 221 -2.50 -20.02 -11.50
CA GLY A 221 -3.10 -21.06 -12.35
C GLY A 221 -3.94 -20.53 -13.55
N PRO A 222 -4.92 -19.64 -13.34
CA PRO A 222 -5.74 -19.12 -14.43
C PRO A 222 -5.02 -18.17 -15.42
N ILE A 223 -3.93 -17.51 -15.01
CA ILE A 223 -3.21 -16.54 -15.85
C ILE A 223 -2.05 -17.17 -16.65
N GLU A 224 -1.53 -18.33 -16.24
CA GLU A 224 -0.37 -18.98 -16.88
C GLU A 224 -0.51 -19.13 -18.41
N GLN A 225 -1.73 -19.40 -18.88
CA GLN A 225 -2.05 -19.62 -20.30
C GLN A 225 -2.42 -18.35 -21.05
N THR A 226 -2.46 -17.19 -20.39
CA THR A 226 -2.70 -15.91 -21.06
C THR A 226 -1.62 -15.72 -22.12
N ALA A 227 -2.05 -15.59 -23.37
CA ALA A 227 -1.19 -15.47 -24.52
C ALA A 227 -0.96 -14.00 -24.86
N PHE A 228 0.29 -13.67 -25.13
CA PHE A 228 0.74 -12.35 -25.54
C PHE A 228 1.47 -12.43 -26.87
N GLU A 229 1.56 -11.27 -27.51
CA GLU A 229 2.50 -11.00 -28.58
C GLU A 229 3.33 -9.78 -28.16
N ASP A 230 4.65 -9.85 -28.29
CA ASP A 230 5.54 -8.76 -27.92
C ASP A 230 5.71 -7.71 -29.02
N GLN A 231 6.51 -6.68 -28.75
CA GLN A 231 6.80 -5.60 -29.70
C GLN A 231 7.44 -6.08 -31.02
N ASP A 232 7.98 -7.30 -31.04
CA ASP A 232 8.61 -7.92 -32.20
C ASP A 232 7.71 -8.91 -32.93
N GLY A 233 6.46 -9.07 -32.49
CA GLY A 233 5.53 -10.05 -33.05
C GLY A 233 5.78 -11.47 -32.55
N THR A 234 6.60 -11.64 -31.51
CA THR A 234 6.92 -12.96 -30.97
C THR A 234 5.81 -13.37 -30.00
N PRO A 235 5.16 -14.53 -30.20
CA PRO A 235 4.19 -15.04 -29.25
C PRO A 235 4.89 -15.51 -27.96
N VAL A 236 4.29 -15.22 -26.82
CA VAL A 236 4.76 -15.68 -25.51
C VAL A 236 3.58 -15.80 -24.55
N THR A 237 3.61 -16.77 -23.66
CA THR A 237 2.61 -16.93 -22.59
C THR A 237 3.05 -16.25 -21.30
N PHE A 238 2.11 -16.03 -20.38
CA PHE A 238 2.42 -15.49 -19.05
C PHE A 238 3.47 -16.37 -18.34
N GLY A 239 3.26 -17.68 -18.32
CA GLY A 239 4.14 -18.62 -17.64
C GLY A 239 5.53 -18.71 -18.24
N GLU A 240 5.68 -18.51 -19.54
CA GLU A 240 7.00 -18.48 -20.19
C GLU A 240 7.78 -17.21 -19.86
N PHE A 241 7.12 -16.06 -19.80
CA PHE A 241 7.81 -14.79 -19.61
C PHE A 241 8.04 -14.45 -18.14
N PHE A 242 7.02 -14.58 -17.28
CA PHE A 242 7.04 -14.05 -15.90
C PHE A 242 7.51 -15.06 -14.84
N ARG A 243 8.04 -16.22 -15.25
CA ARG A 243 8.59 -17.23 -14.32
C ARG A 243 10.11 -17.23 -14.32
N GLY A 244 10.68 -17.63 -13.19
CA GLY A 244 12.11 -17.79 -12.95
C GLY A 244 12.84 -16.49 -12.62
N ARG A 245 12.23 -15.32 -12.84
CA ARG A 245 12.79 -14.02 -12.49
C ARG A 245 11.71 -13.09 -11.97
N PRO A 246 11.99 -12.25 -10.97
CA PRO A 246 11.05 -11.21 -10.57
C PRO A 246 10.86 -10.20 -11.71
N SER A 247 9.68 -9.59 -11.76
CA SER A 247 9.31 -8.71 -12.86
C SER A 247 8.61 -7.44 -12.40
N VAL A 248 8.93 -6.30 -13.03
CA VAL A 248 8.17 -5.05 -12.92
C VAL A 248 7.16 -4.98 -14.06
N VAL A 249 5.87 -4.94 -13.75
CA VAL A 249 4.79 -4.94 -14.75
C VAL A 249 4.00 -3.65 -14.65
N VAL A 250 3.92 -2.90 -15.74
CA VAL A 250 3.10 -1.68 -15.86
C VAL A 250 2.02 -1.86 -16.92
N PHE A 251 0.95 -1.08 -16.82
CA PHE A 251 -0.13 -1.08 -17.80
C PHE A 251 -0.28 0.28 -18.50
N PHE A 252 -0.61 0.27 -19.78
CA PHE A 252 -0.74 1.47 -20.60
C PHE A 252 -1.63 1.23 -21.83
N TYR A 253 -1.81 2.22 -22.69
CA TYR A 253 -2.26 2.03 -24.08
C TYR A 253 -1.85 3.26 -24.89
N THR A 254 -1.66 3.12 -26.20
CA THR A 254 -1.03 4.20 -26.99
C THR A 254 -1.95 5.38 -27.28
N ARG A 255 -3.27 5.18 -27.24
CA ARG A 255 -4.29 6.22 -27.50
C ARG A 255 -4.63 7.08 -26.29
N CYS A 256 -3.98 6.87 -25.14
CA CYS A 256 -4.17 7.71 -23.97
C CYS A 256 -3.72 9.14 -24.27
N ASP A 257 -4.64 10.10 -24.13
CA ASP A 257 -4.41 11.53 -24.34
C ASP A 257 -3.85 12.24 -23.11
N ASN A 258 -3.93 11.61 -21.93
CA ASN A 258 -3.40 12.17 -20.70
C ASN A 258 -1.88 11.93 -20.59
N PRO A 259 -1.04 12.96 -20.74
CA PRO A 259 0.41 12.80 -20.76
C PRO A 259 0.97 12.37 -19.40
N LEU A 260 0.22 12.58 -18.31
CA LEU A 260 0.61 12.23 -16.94
C LEU A 260 0.22 10.80 -16.55
N LYS A 261 -0.48 10.08 -17.44
CA LYS A 261 -0.81 8.66 -17.26
C LYS A 261 0.09 7.78 -18.11
N CYS A 262 -0.43 7.15 -19.16
CA CYS A 262 0.28 6.12 -19.93
C CYS A 262 1.65 6.57 -20.45
N SER A 263 1.74 7.78 -21.00
CA SER A 263 3.00 8.29 -21.56
C SER A 263 4.08 8.43 -20.48
N LEU A 264 3.71 8.97 -19.32
CA LEU A 264 4.61 9.10 -18.19
C LEU A 264 4.94 7.73 -17.57
N THR A 265 3.97 6.81 -17.45
CA THR A 265 4.21 5.44 -16.95
C THR A 265 5.30 4.73 -17.75
N ILE A 266 5.25 4.78 -19.08
CA ILE A 266 6.26 4.15 -19.94
C ILE A 266 7.61 4.87 -19.84
N THR A 267 7.61 6.19 -19.74
CA THR A 267 8.85 6.97 -19.50
C THR A 267 9.51 6.56 -18.18
N LYS A 268 8.70 6.38 -17.13
CA LYS A 268 9.17 5.95 -15.81
C LYS A 268 9.65 4.52 -15.81
N LEU A 269 9.04 3.63 -16.60
CA LEU A 269 9.56 2.28 -16.79
C LEU A 269 10.98 2.29 -17.37
N GLY A 270 11.24 3.12 -18.38
CA GLY A 270 12.59 3.29 -18.94
C GLY A 270 13.60 3.82 -17.91
N ARG A 271 13.16 4.69 -16.98
CA ARG A 271 13.99 5.14 -15.85
C ARG A 271 14.25 4.03 -14.83
N VAL A 272 13.24 3.22 -14.51
CA VAL A 272 13.39 2.02 -13.66
C VAL A 272 14.42 1.07 -14.27
N GLN A 273 14.39 0.82 -15.58
CA GLN A 273 15.40 0.00 -16.25
C GLN A 273 16.82 0.53 -16.03
N LYS A 274 17.03 1.85 -16.14
CA LYS A 274 18.34 2.48 -15.85
C LYS A 274 18.76 2.30 -14.40
N LEU A 275 17.84 2.52 -13.46
CA LEU A 275 18.07 2.32 -12.03
C LEU A 275 18.43 0.87 -11.69
N LEU A 276 17.83 -0.11 -12.38
CA LEU A 276 18.18 -1.53 -12.24
C LEU A 276 19.55 -1.84 -12.84
N GLU A 277 19.90 -1.23 -13.98
CA GLU A 277 21.22 -1.34 -14.61
C GLU A 277 22.34 -0.79 -13.71
N GLU A 278 22.13 0.38 -13.09
CA GLU A 278 23.06 0.98 -12.12
C GLU A 278 23.29 0.09 -10.90
N ARG A 279 22.33 -0.76 -10.55
CA ARG A 279 22.41 -1.76 -9.47
C ARG A 279 23.00 -3.11 -9.91
N GLY A 280 23.34 -3.27 -11.19
CA GLY A 280 23.80 -4.55 -11.75
C GLY A 280 22.70 -5.61 -11.90
N LEU A 281 21.42 -5.20 -11.90
CA LEU A 281 20.25 -6.08 -11.92
C LEU A 281 19.49 -6.08 -13.26
N ALA A 282 19.98 -5.39 -14.29
CA ALA A 282 19.31 -5.30 -15.60
C ALA A 282 19.02 -6.68 -16.23
N GLY A 283 19.92 -7.64 -16.05
CA GLY A 283 19.75 -9.00 -16.52
C GLY A 283 19.07 -9.95 -15.52
N GLU A 284 18.71 -9.49 -14.32
CA GLU A 284 18.17 -10.33 -13.24
C GLU A 284 16.70 -10.04 -12.93
N ILE A 285 16.22 -8.86 -13.32
CA ILE A 285 14.85 -8.39 -13.11
C ILE A 285 14.24 -8.04 -14.46
N GLN A 286 13.10 -8.67 -14.77
CA GLN A 286 12.38 -8.43 -16.01
C GLN A 286 11.52 -7.17 -15.92
N THR A 287 11.18 -6.58 -17.07
CA THR A 287 10.17 -5.52 -17.13
C THR A 287 9.17 -5.77 -18.24
N ALA A 288 7.88 -5.59 -17.96
CA ALA A 288 6.81 -5.65 -18.95
C ALA A 288 5.97 -4.37 -18.94
N ALA A 289 5.65 -3.86 -20.12
CA ALA A 289 4.55 -2.92 -20.31
C ALA A 289 3.42 -3.60 -21.09
N ILE A 290 2.26 -3.76 -20.47
CA ILE A 290 1.11 -4.46 -21.07
C ILE A 290 0.06 -3.45 -21.51
N THR A 291 -0.39 -3.53 -22.77
CA THR A 291 -1.45 -2.63 -23.26
C THR A 291 -2.85 -3.06 -22.79
N TYR A 292 -3.70 -2.10 -22.45
CA TYR A 292 -5.15 -2.28 -22.25
C TYR A 292 -5.91 -2.40 -23.58
N ASP A 293 -5.28 -2.08 -24.70
CA ASP A 293 -5.91 -1.89 -26.01
C ASP A 293 -5.24 -2.77 -27.09
N PRO A 294 -5.28 -4.10 -26.93
CA PRO A 294 -4.48 -5.03 -27.74
C PRO A 294 -4.87 -5.09 -29.21
N GLU A 295 -6.11 -4.71 -29.56
CA GLU A 295 -6.58 -4.64 -30.94
C GLU A 295 -5.95 -3.48 -31.70
N PHE A 296 -5.75 -2.34 -31.04
CA PHE A 296 -5.12 -1.17 -31.65
C PHE A 296 -3.61 -1.18 -31.50
N ASP A 297 -3.08 -1.63 -30.37
CA ASP A 297 -1.65 -1.56 -30.06
C ASP A 297 -0.88 -2.76 -30.63
N LEU A 298 -0.74 -2.79 -31.96
CA LEU A 298 0.04 -3.79 -32.71
C LEU A 298 1.55 -3.70 -32.42
N PRO A 299 2.35 -4.75 -32.70
CA PRO A 299 3.78 -4.83 -32.34
C PRO A 299 4.62 -3.61 -32.75
N GLU A 300 4.49 -3.13 -33.99
CA GLU A 300 5.23 -1.96 -34.48
C GLU A 300 4.91 -0.69 -33.67
N ARG A 301 3.64 -0.51 -33.31
CA ARG A 301 3.17 0.62 -32.50
C ARG A 301 3.71 0.52 -31.08
N LEU A 302 3.69 -0.67 -30.48
CA LEU A 302 4.30 -0.92 -29.17
C LEU A 302 5.79 -0.56 -29.19
N ARG A 303 6.54 -1.06 -30.18
CA ARG A 303 7.98 -0.79 -30.34
C ARG A 303 8.27 0.70 -30.41
N CYS A 304 7.59 1.41 -31.32
CA CYS A 304 7.77 2.84 -31.51
C CYS A 304 7.39 3.64 -30.24
N TYR A 305 6.28 3.28 -29.59
CA TYR A 305 5.81 3.96 -28.39
C TYR A 305 6.78 3.84 -27.21
N GLY A 306 7.33 2.63 -27.01
CA GLY A 306 8.33 2.35 -25.98
C GLY A 306 9.67 3.04 -26.24
N GLN A 307 10.21 2.92 -27.46
CA GLN A 307 11.49 3.53 -27.84
C GLN A 307 11.46 5.05 -27.70
N ASN A 308 10.39 5.71 -28.15
CA ASN A 308 10.23 7.17 -28.03
C ASN A 308 10.18 7.66 -26.57
N ARG A 309 9.98 6.75 -25.60
CA ARG A 309 9.91 7.04 -24.17
C ARG A 309 11.10 6.46 -23.39
N GLY A 310 12.12 5.97 -24.10
CA GLY A 310 13.36 5.48 -23.51
C GLY A 310 13.25 4.11 -22.86
N VAL A 311 12.25 3.30 -23.21
CA VAL A 311 12.19 1.88 -22.82
C VAL A 311 13.14 1.10 -23.71
N ARG A 312 14.04 0.34 -23.09
CA ARG A 312 14.88 -0.67 -23.73
C ARG A 312 14.08 -1.96 -23.86
N THR A 313 14.22 -2.63 -24.99
CA THR A 313 13.54 -3.90 -25.30
C THR A 313 14.56 -4.97 -25.64
N ASP A 314 14.45 -6.12 -24.99
CA ASP A 314 15.28 -7.32 -25.20
C ASP A 314 14.58 -8.56 -24.62
N ALA A 315 15.31 -9.65 -24.39
CA ALA A 315 14.75 -10.88 -23.83
C ALA A 315 14.11 -10.70 -22.44
N CYS A 316 14.61 -9.77 -21.62
CA CYS A 316 14.12 -9.47 -20.26
C CYS A 316 13.13 -8.31 -20.23
N HIS A 317 13.10 -7.47 -21.25
CA HIS A 317 12.31 -6.25 -21.29
C HIS A 317 11.37 -6.22 -22.50
N ARG A 318 10.05 -6.32 -22.28
CA ARG A 318 9.06 -6.45 -23.35
C ARG A 318 7.91 -5.46 -23.23
N LEU A 319 7.35 -5.06 -24.36
CA LEU A 319 6.01 -4.48 -24.44
C LEU A 319 5.08 -5.54 -25.02
N LEU A 320 3.93 -5.74 -24.40
CA LEU A 320 3.07 -6.89 -24.65
C LEU A 320 1.65 -6.45 -24.99
N ARG A 321 1.06 -7.06 -26.02
CA ARG A 321 -0.38 -7.07 -26.23
C ARG A 321 -0.94 -8.46 -26.00
N VAL A 322 -2.12 -8.53 -25.41
CA VAL A 322 -2.79 -9.81 -25.11
C VAL A 322 -3.50 -10.30 -26.36
N THR A 323 -3.22 -11.53 -26.78
CA THR A 323 -3.87 -12.19 -27.92
C THR A 323 -4.90 -13.22 -27.47
N GLY A 324 -4.83 -13.69 -26.21
CA GLY A 324 -5.82 -14.57 -25.60
C GLY A 324 -5.79 -14.53 -24.08
N GLY A 325 -6.95 -14.65 -23.42
CA GLY A 325 -7.03 -14.70 -21.95
C GLY A 325 -7.04 -13.34 -21.25
N PHE A 326 -7.54 -12.28 -21.88
CA PHE A 326 -7.59 -10.93 -21.31
C PHE A 326 -8.40 -10.86 -20.00
N GLU A 327 -9.50 -11.60 -19.87
CA GLU A 327 -10.28 -11.62 -18.64
C GLU A 327 -9.54 -12.29 -17.46
N ALA A 328 -8.68 -13.27 -17.75
CA ALA A 328 -7.81 -13.85 -16.73
C ALA A 328 -6.77 -12.83 -16.24
N LEU A 329 -6.18 -12.07 -17.16
CA LEU A 329 -5.28 -10.96 -16.86
C LEU A 329 -5.94 -9.90 -15.99
N ARG A 330 -7.12 -9.41 -16.41
CA ARG A 330 -7.90 -8.40 -15.68
C ARG A 330 -8.18 -8.85 -14.25
N ARG A 331 -8.59 -10.10 -14.06
CA ARG A 331 -8.91 -10.66 -12.74
C ARG A 331 -7.66 -10.86 -11.87
N HIS A 332 -6.56 -11.33 -12.45
CA HIS A 332 -5.32 -11.59 -11.72
C HIS A 332 -4.74 -10.29 -11.15
N PHE A 333 -4.60 -9.28 -12.00
CA PHE A 333 -4.07 -7.96 -11.61
C PHE A 333 -5.13 -7.05 -10.98
N GLN A 334 -6.41 -7.41 -11.01
CA GLN A 334 -7.53 -6.56 -10.56
C GLN A 334 -7.50 -5.18 -11.24
N LEU A 335 -7.33 -5.19 -12.57
CA LEU A 335 -7.09 -3.96 -13.35
C LEU A 335 -8.22 -2.95 -13.18
N GLY A 336 -7.84 -1.72 -12.84
CA GLY A 336 -8.78 -0.59 -12.71
C GLY A 336 -9.01 0.07 -14.06
N VAL A 337 -9.69 -0.62 -14.97
CA VAL A 337 -9.99 -0.15 -16.33
C VAL A 337 -11.41 -0.52 -16.74
N ASN A 338 -12.07 0.38 -17.47
CA ASN A 338 -13.35 0.13 -18.12
C ASN A 338 -13.33 0.50 -19.61
N PHE A 339 -14.35 0.02 -20.31
CA PHE A 339 -14.42 0.06 -21.77
C PHE A 339 -15.81 0.48 -22.25
N ILE A 340 -15.84 1.04 -23.45
CA ILE A 340 -17.04 1.21 -24.29
C ILE A 340 -16.76 0.47 -25.59
N GLY A 341 -17.46 -0.64 -25.84
CA GLY A 341 -17.00 -1.62 -26.83
C GLY A 341 -15.57 -2.07 -26.53
N SER A 342 -14.66 -1.96 -27.50
CA SER A 342 -13.22 -2.21 -27.32
C SER A 342 -12.39 -0.97 -26.94
N LEU A 343 -13.01 0.22 -26.84
CA LEU A 343 -12.31 1.45 -26.51
C LEU A 343 -12.13 1.58 -25.00
N VAL A 344 -10.89 1.82 -24.57
CA VAL A 344 -10.58 2.19 -23.18
C VAL A 344 -11.27 3.52 -22.86
N ASN A 345 -12.13 3.53 -21.84
CA ASN A 345 -12.87 4.73 -21.43
C ASN A 345 -12.20 5.43 -20.24
N ARG A 346 -11.94 4.70 -19.17
CA ARG A 346 -11.16 5.17 -18.02
C ARG A 346 -10.25 4.07 -17.53
N HIS A 347 -9.05 4.47 -17.11
CA HIS A 347 -8.11 3.60 -16.44
C HIS A 347 -7.37 4.36 -15.33
N ARG A 348 -6.88 3.61 -14.34
CA ARG A 348 -5.98 4.10 -13.29
C ARG A 348 -4.51 3.90 -13.70
N ILE A 349 -3.58 4.48 -12.93
CA ILE A 349 -2.14 4.19 -13.04
C ILE A 349 -1.84 2.94 -12.21
N GLU A 350 -1.08 1.99 -12.73
CA GLU A 350 -0.79 0.71 -12.05
C GLU A 350 0.62 0.22 -12.36
N VAL A 351 1.32 -0.23 -11.32
CA VAL A 351 2.55 -1.02 -11.41
C VAL A 351 2.50 -2.17 -10.41
N TYR A 352 2.92 -3.34 -10.86
CA TYR A 352 2.96 -4.57 -10.08
C TYR A 352 4.38 -5.11 -10.06
N LEU A 353 4.79 -5.64 -8.92
CA LEU A 353 6.02 -6.41 -8.78
C LEU A 353 5.65 -7.87 -8.63
N LEU A 354 6.14 -8.70 -9.55
CA LEU A 354 5.98 -10.14 -9.52
C LEU A 354 7.20 -10.79 -8.89
N ASP A 355 6.97 -11.83 -8.10
CA ASP A 355 8.03 -12.76 -7.70
C ASP A 355 8.40 -13.71 -8.85
N GLU A 356 9.42 -14.54 -8.65
CA GLU A 356 9.88 -15.55 -9.63
C GLU A 356 8.82 -16.59 -10.01
N GLY A 357 7.77 -16.74 -9.20
CA GLY A 357 6.64 -17.60 -9.49
C GLY A 357 5.58 -16.92 -10.36
N GLY A 358 5.83 -15.67 -10.77
CA GLY A 358 4.87 -14.82 -11.47
C GLY A 358 3.75 -14.29 -10.57
N ARG A 359 3.86 -14.41 -9.24
CA ARG A 359 2.82 -13.99 -8.31
C ARG A 359 3.03 -12.54 -7.91
N ILE A 360 1.94 -11.79 -7.76
CA ILE A 360 1.99 -10.39 -7.29
C ILE A 360 2.53 -10.35 -5.86
N ALA A 361 3.69 -9.73 -5.67
CA ALA A 361 4.34 -9.53 -4.38
C ALA A 361 4.13 -8.10 -3.85
N ALA A 362 4.02 -7.12 -4.76
CA ALA A 362 3.66 -5.75 -4.43
C ALA A 362 2.87 -5.09 -5.56
N SER A 363 2.10 -4.06 -5.24
CA SER A 363 1.42 -3.22 -6.22
C SER A 363 1.40 -1.76 -5.77
N PHE A 364 1.46 -0.86 -6.74
CA PHE A 364 1.22 0.57 -6.57
C PHE A 364 0.18 1.00 -7.59
N SER A 365 -0.86 1.70 -7.15
CA SER A 365 -1.96 2.10 -8.04
C SER A 365 -2.51 3.48 -7.76
N ARG A 366 -3.27 4.00 -8.74
CA ARG A 366 -4.00 5.28 -8.76
C ARG A 366 -3.10 6.51 -8.89
N ILE A 367 -2.16 6.72 -7.98
CA ILE A 367 -1.26 7.89 -7.98
C ILE A 367 0.11 7.58 -8.58
N HIS A 368 0.89 8.62 -8.88
CA HIS A 368 2.28 8.45 -9.33
C HIS A 368 3.13 7.69 -8.31
N TRP A 369 3.83 6.65 -8.76
CA TRP A 369 4.79 5.85 -7.98
C TRP A 369 6.24 6.35 -8.13
N GLY A 370 7.10 6.25 -7.12
CA GLY A 370 8.50 6.67 -7.27
C GLY A 370 9.35 5.65 -8.03
N GLU A 371 10.13 6.07 -9.04
CA GLU A 371 11.00 5.18 -9.80
C GLU A 371 12.04 4.48 -8.91
N GLU A 372 12.65 5.23 -7.99
CA GLU A 372 13.63 4.72 -7.03
C GLU A 372 13.00 3.72 -6.06
N GLN A 373 11.78 3.99 -5.60
CA GLN A 373 11.03 3.10 -4.72
C GLN A 373 10.71 1.77 -5.40
N VAL A 374 10.26 1.82 -6.67
CA VAL A 374 9.96 0.61 -7.45
C VAL A 374 11.23 -0.19 -7.72
N ALA A 375 12.33 0.46 -8.11
CA ALA A 375 13.60 -0.20 -8.38
C ALA A 375 14.21 -0.83 -7.12
N ALA A 376 14.19 -0.11 -5.99
CA ALA A 376 14.64 -0.63 -4.69
C ALA A 376 13.80 -1.85 -4.28
N ARG A 377 12.49 -1.79 -4.44
CA ARG A 377 11.61 -2.89 -4.04
C ARG A 377 11.76 -4.13 -4.94
N ALA A 378 11.98 -3.94 -6.22
CA ALA A 378 12.30 -5.04 -7.13
C ALA A 378 13.64 -5.70 -6.76
N ALA A 379 14.65 -4.91 -6.36
CA ALA A 379 15.93 -5.43 -5.87
C ALA A 379 15.79 -6.23 -4.57
N GLU A 380 14.95 -5.77 -3.64
CA GLU A 380 14.64 -6.51 -2.42
C GLU A 380 13.97 -7.86 -2.72
N LEU A 381 13.01 -7.90 -3.65
CA LEU A 381 12.38 -9.15 -4.09
C LEU A 381 13.38 -10.12 -4.74
N HIS A 382 14.34 -9.60 -5.50
CA HIS A 382 15.42 -10.41 -6.05
C HIS A 382 16.34 -10.98 -4.95
N ALA A 383 16.62 -10.22 -3.90
CA ALA A 383 17.43 -10.70 -2.77
C ALA A 383 16.72 -11.76 -1.90
N GLU A 384 15.37 -11.77 -1.84
CA GLU A 384 14.62 -12.84 -1.17
C GLU A 384 14.88 -14.22 -1.82
N ARG A 385 15.11 -14.25 -3.14
CA ARG A 385 15.43 -15.46 -3.89
C ARG A 385 16.82 -16.01 -3.55
N SER A 386 17.85 -15.17 -3.53
CA SER A 386 19.23 -15.66 -3.29
C SER A 386 19.39 -16.35 -1.94
N VAL A 387 18.63 -15.91 -0.92
CA VAL A 387 18.62 -16.56 0.40
C VAL A 387 17.93 -17.93 0.36
N GLY A 388 16.86 -18.09 -0.43
CA GLY A 388 16.16 -19.38 -0.58
C GLY A 388 16.92 -20.39 -1.45
N GLU A 389 17.56 -19.93 -2.53
CA GLU A 389 18.37 -20.78 -3.41
C GLU A 389 19.65 -21.29 -2.72
N GLU A 390 20.29 -20.50 -1.85
CA GLU A 390 21.43 -20.97 -1.05
C GLU A 390 21.05 -22.03 -0.01
N GLU A 391 19.79 -22.07 0.42
CA GLU A 391 19.26 -23.06 1.37
C GLU A 391 18.80 -24.36 0.67
N GLU A 392 18.32 -24.28 -0.59
CA GLU A 392 17.91 -25.44 -1.40
C GLU A 392 19.02 -26.05 -2.27
N ALA A 393 20.08 -25.31 -2.62
CA ALA A 393 21.21 -25.80 -3.42
C ALA A 393 22.21 -26.65 -2.59
N GLY A 394 21.72 -27.75 -2.00
CA GLY A 394 22.56 -28.84 -1.51
C GLY A 394 23.17 -29.65 -2.68
N PRO A 395 24.42 -30.16 -2.58
CA PRO A 395 25.14 -30.75 -3.72
C PRO A 395 24.58 -32.13 -4.13
N PRO A 396 24.85 -32.59 -5.38
CA PRO A 396 24.20 -33.77 -5.95
C PRO A 396 24.64 -35.07 -5.28
N HIS A 397 23.66 -35.93 -4.99
CA HIS A 397 23.86 -37.25 -4.40
C HIS A 397 24.69 -38.18 -5.31
N SER A 398 25.84 -38.64 -4.81
CA SER A 398 26.52 -39.86 -5.26
C SER A 398 26.70 -40.81 -4.06
N PRO A 399 26.41 -42.12 -4.18
CA PRO A 399 26.40 -43.04 -3.06
C PRO A 399 27.77 -43.70 -2.91
N ASN A 400 28.53 -43.31 -1.87
CA ASN A 400 29.21 -44.21 -0.93
C ASN A 400 30.39 -43.53 -0.22
N SER A 401 30.50 -43.89 1.07
CA SER A 401 31.67 -43.79 1.96
C SER A 401 31.80 -42.55 2.87
N PRO A 402 32.40 -42.71 4.07
CA PRO A 402 31.85 -42.12 5.29
C PRO A 402 32.47 -40.78 5.71
N LYS A 403 31.66 -40.05 6.48
CA LYS A 403 31.85 -38.72 7.07
C LYS A 403 33.23 -38.51 7.70
N ARG A 404 33.92 -37.44 7.26
CA ARG A 404 35.02 -36.81 8.01
C ARG A 404 34.75 -35.30 8.09
N ARG A 405 34.38 -34.83 9.29
CA ARG A 405 34.24 -33.41 9.64
C ARG A 405 35.61 -32.72 9.62
N LYS A 406 35.66 -31.52 9.02
CA LYS A 406 36.57 -30.35 9.24
C LYS A 406 36.35 -29.44 8.02
N GLY A 407 36.10 -28.14 8.05
CA GLY A 407 36.10 -27.06 9.05
C GLY A 407 36.34 -25.78 8.23
N VAL A 408 35.39 -24.85 8.19
CA VAL A 408 35.46 -23.58 7.40
C VAL A 408 35.80 -22.41 8.34
N PRO A 409 36.52 -21.36 7.87
CA PRO A 409 37.33 -20.48 8.72
C PRO A 409 36.56 -19.36 9.44
N ALA A 410 36.74 -19.37 10.77
CA ALA A 410 36.97 -18.32 11.77
C ALA A 410 36.56 -16.83 11.64
N LEU A 411 36.03 -16.28 10.54
CA LEU A 411 35.80 -14.81 10.45
C LEU A 411 34.33 -14.36 10.41
N LEU A 412 33.37 -15.26 10.16
CA LEU A 412 31.92 -14.96 10.16
C LEU A 412 31.17 -15.40 11.44
N THR A 413 31.88 -16.01 12.39
CA THR A 413 31.30 -16.48 13.68
C THR A 413 31.34 -15.44 14.79
N ALA A 414 32.04 -14.31 14.62
CA ALA A 414 32.16 -13.30 15.68
C ALA A 414 30.88 -12.46 15.87
N PHE A 415 30.20 -12.07 14.78
CA PHE A 415 28.99 -11.23 14.88
C PHE A 415 27.70 -12.03 15.16
N THR A 416 27.64 -13.29 14.75
CA THR A 416 26.51 -14.18 15.04
C THR A 416 26.50 -14.68 16.49
N SER A 417 27.66 -14.71 17.15
CA SER A 417 27.76 -15.11 18.58
C SER A 417 27.20 -14.05 19.53
N LEU A 418 27.24 -12.77 19.16
CA LEU A 418 26.74 -11.69 20.02
C LEU A 418 25.21 -11.54 19.93
N ALA A 419 24.63 -11.73 18.74
CA ALA A 419 23.18 -11.72 18.55
C ALA A 419 22.51 -12.98 19.15
N VAL A 420 23.17 -14.14 19.10
CA VAL A 420 22.67 -15.38 19.72
C VAL A 420 22.88 -15.41 21.24
N ALA A 421 23.80 -14.62 21.79
CA ALA A 421 23.97 -14.47 23.24
C ALA A 421 22.85 -13.67 23.92
N PHE A 422 22.17 -12.78 23.17
CA PHE A 422 21.08 -11.94 23.70
C PHE A 422 19.67 -12.38 23.28
N PHE A 423 19.54 -13.30 22.32
CA PHE A 423 18.24 -13.85 21.92
C PHE A 423 18.06 -15.28 22.42
N PRO A 424 17.22 -15.51 23.44
CA PRO A 424 17.17 -16.82 24.07
C PRO A 424 16.35 -17.79 23.21
N LYS A 425 17.02 -18.80 22.64
CA LYS A 425 16.43 -19.90 21.85
C LYS A 425 15.59 -20.90 22.68
N CYS A 426 15.06 -20.48 23.82
CA CYS A 426 14.35 -21.34 24.75
C CYS A 426 12.90 -20.84 24.93
N PRO A 427 11.87 -21.69 24.76
CA PRO A 427 10.47 -21.36 25.05
C PRO A 427 10.26 -20.82 26.48
N ILE A 428 11.15 -21.19 27.42
CA ILE A 428 11.12 -20.76 28.83
C ILE A 428 11.56 -19.29 28.96
N CYS A 429 12.52 -18.84 28.16
CA CYS A 429 12.96 -17.44 28.20
C CYS A 429 11.94 -16.53 27.50
N TRP A 430 11.22 -17.03 26.49
CA TRP A 430 10.05 -16.35 25.93
C TRP A 430 8.95 -16.18 26.98
N ALA A 431 8.69 -17.20 27.80
CA ALA A 431 7.74 -17.10 28.92
C ALA A 431 8.21 -16.13 30.01
N ALA A 432 9.51 -16.09 30.33
CA ALA A 432 10.09 -15.12 31.26
C ALA A 432 10.04 -13.68 30.71
N TYR A 433 10.31 -13.50 29.42
CA TYR A 433 10.24 -12.22 28.72
C TYR A 433 8.79 -11.71 28.67
N LEU A 434 7.83 -12.56 28.30
CA LEU A 434 6.41 -12.23 28.33
C LEU A 434 5.88 -11.98 29.74
N SER A 435 6.45 -12.62 30.77
CA SER A 435 6.10 -12.35 32.17
C SER A 435 6.65 -10.99 32.66
N LEU A 436 7.83 -10.60 32.17
CA LEU A 436 8.46 -9.31 32.48
C LEU A 436 7.70 -8.13 31.85
N PHE A 437 7.19 -8.31 30.63
CA PHE A 437 6.48 -7.25 29.89
C PHE A 437 4.95 -7.30 30.02
N GLY A 438 4.38 -8.48 30.33
CA GLY A 438 2.95 -8.74 30.18
C GLY A 438 2.05 -8.43 31.37
N ILE A 439 2.55 -7.96 32.52
CA ILE A 439 1.65 -7.56 33.63
C ILE A 439 2.03 -6.20 34.22
N ALA A 440 3.32 -5.90 34.39
CA ALA A 440 3.78 -4.57 34.81
C ALA A 440 3.65 -3.51 33.70
N GLY A 441 3.80 -3.90 32.42
CA GLY A 441 3.63 -2.99 31.28
C GLY A 441 2.16 -2.65 30.97
N LEU A 442 1.22 -3.51 31.37
CA LEU A 442 -0.21 -3.33 31.10
C LEU A 442 -0.89 -2.24 31.94
N GLN A 443 -0.25 -1.74 33.00
CA GLN A 443 -0.77 -0.59 33.74
C GLN A 443 -0.51 0.75 33.02
N ARG A 444 0.37 0.78 32.01
CA ARG A 444 0.70 2.01 31.25
C ARG A 444 0.04 2.09 29.87
N ILE A 445 -0.64 1.03 29.43
CA ILE A 445 -1.35 1.00 28.16
C ILE A 445 -2.86 1.09 28.47
N PRO A 446 -3.49 2.25 28.28
CA PRO A 446 -4.92 2.36 28.47
C PRO A 446 -5.60 1.62 27.30
N TYR A 447 -6.62 0.81 27.61
CA TYR A 447 -7.56 0.16 26.67
C TYR A 447 -7.13 -1.12 25.95
N ALA A 448 -7.15 -2.26 26.67
CA ALA A 448 -7.46 -3.58 26.06
C ALA A 448 -8.01 -4.57 27.12
N PRO A 449 -9.31 -4.49 27.47
CA PRO A 449 -9.94 -5.45 28.40
C PRO A 449 -9.81 -6.91 27.95
N TRP A 450 -9.72 -7.14 26.64
CA TRP A 450 -9.58 -8.47 26.03
C TRP A 450 -8.22 -9.14 26.29
N LEU A 451 -7.18 -8.38 26.67
CA LEU A 451 -5.83 -8.90 26.87
C LEU A 451 -5.67 -9.63 28.21
N GLN A 452 -6.49 -9.30 29.21
CA GLN A 452 -6.47 -9.92 30.54
C GLN A 452 -6.76 -11.43 30.53
N PRO A 453 -7.83 -11.93 29.87
CA PRO A 453 -8.09 -13.38 29.82
C PRO A 453 -6.97 -14.15 29.11
N LEU A 454 -6.36 -13.58 28.06
CA LEU A 454 -5.23 -14.20 27.36
C LEU A 454 -4.02 -14.40 28.30
N LEU A 455 -3.68 -13.40 29.11
CA LEU A 455 -2.57 -13.48 30.06
C LEU A 455 -2.82 -14.49 31.18
N VAL A 456 -4.07 -14.62 31.64
CA VAL A 456 -4.46 -15.64 32.60
C VAL A 456 -4.27 -17.04 32.00
N VAL A 457 -4.70 -17.26 30.75
CA VAL A 457 -4.51 -18.54 30.05
C VAL A 457 -3.02 -18.89 29.93
N VAL A 458 -2.18 -17.93 29.53
CA VAL A 458 -0.73 -18.14 29.43
C VAL A 458 -0.10 -18.46 30.80
N MET A 459 -0.54 -17.78 31.87
CA MET A 459 -0.08 -18.05 33.24
C MET A 459 -0.46 -19.46 33.71
N LEU A 460 -1.69 -19.92 33.40
CA LEU A 460 -2.16 -21.27 33.71
C LEU A 460 -1.38 -22.34 32.95
N ILE A 461 -1.06 -22.10 31.67
CA ILE A 461 -0.21 -22.99 30.88
C ILE A 461 1.19 -23.10 31.51
N ASN A 462 1.76 -21.99 31.97
CA ASN A 462 3.06 -21.99 32.65
C ASN A 462 3.01 -22.80 33.97
N LEU A 463 2.01 -22.56 34.83
CA LEU A 463 1.83 -23.33 36.06
C LEU A 463 1.64 -24.84 35.77
N GLY A 464 0.83 -25.18 34.76
CA GLY A 464 0.61 -26.57 34.34
C GLY A 464 1.89 -27.25 33.86
N SER A 465 2.71 -26.57 33.06
CA SER A 465 4.00 -27.08 32.60
C SER A 465 4.98 -27.34 33.76
N LEU A 466 5.02 -26.43 34.73
CA LEU A 466 5.86 -26.55 35.92
C LEU A 466 5.37 -27.65 36.86
N TRP A 467 4.06 -27.81 37.01
CA TRP A 467 3.47 -28.89 37.81
C TRP A 467 3.77 -30.27 37.23
N LEU A 468 3.59 -30.43 35.91
CA LEU A 468 3.89 -31.69 35.20
C LEU A 468 5.37 -32.05 35.33
N ARG A 469 6.28 -31.07 35.12
CA ARG A 469 7.72 -31.29 35.29
C ARG A 469 8.13 -31.54 36.74
N GLY A 470 7.55 -30.81 37.69
CA GLY A 470 7.81 -31.01 39.11
C GLY A 470 7.40 -32.40 39.57
N ARG A 471 6.25 -32.90 39.08
CA ARG A 471 5.78 -34.27 39.35
C ARG A 471 6.68 -35.33 38.71
N ALA A 472 7.19 -35.09 37.51
CA ALA A 472 8.11 -36.00 36.83
C ALA A 472 9.53 -36.03 37.45
N THR A 473 9.97 -34.93 38.06
CA THR A 473 11.34 -34.78 38.59
C THR A 473 11.45 -34.83 40.11
N GLY A 474 10.31 -34.87 40.83
CA GLY A 474 10.24 -34.82 42.30
C GLY A 474 10.58 -33.45 42.90
N ARG A 475 10.80 -32.41 42.08
CA ARG A 475 11.24 -31.08 42.51
C ARG A 475 10.13 -30.05 42.29
N MET A 476 9.27 -29.90 43.30
CA MET A 476 8.11 -28.98 43.25
C MET A 476 8.45 -27.52 43.59
N GLY A 477 9.70 -27.20 43.95
CA GLY A 477 10.09 -25.85 44.41
C GLY A 477 9.79 -24.73 43.41
N GLY A 478 10.07 -24.97 42.11
CA GLY A 478 9.74 -24.00 41.06
C GLY A 478 8.23 -23.75 40.93
N PHE A 479 7.42 -24.81 41.00
CA PHE A 479 5.96 -24.70 40.96
C PHE A 479 5.41 -23.88 42.14
N TYR A 480 5.89 -24.12 43.36
CA TYR A 480 5.43 -23.36 44.54
C TYR A 480 5.79 -21.88 44.47
N LEU A 481 7.00 -21.54 43.99
CA LEU A 481 7.40 -20.13 43.81
C LEU A 481 6.55 -19.42 42.76
N VAL A 482 6.31 -20.06 41.61
CA VAL A 482 5.48 -19.47 40.55
C VAL A 482 4.02 -19.37 40.99
N GLY A 483 3.49 -20.36 41.73
CA GLY A 483 2.18 -20.29 42.34
C GLY A 483 2.04 -19.14 43.35
N ALA A 484 3.03 -18.95 44.22
CA ALA A 484 3.06 -17.84 45.18
C ALA A 484 3.14 -16.47 44.48
N GLY A 485 3.95 -16.36 43.42
CA GLY A 485 4.04 -15.15 42.61
C GLY A 485 2.73 -14.80 41.91
N ALA A 486 2.08 -15.79 41.29
CA ALA A 486 0.77 -15.61 40.64
C ALA A 486 -0.32 -15.19 41.64
N LEU A 487 -0.34 -15.81 42.83
CA LEU A 487 -1.28 -15.45 43.90
C LEU A 487 -1.06 -14.01 44.39
N THR A 488 0.21 -13.58 44.52
CA THR A 488 0.57 -12.21 44.93
C THR A 488 0.09 -11.17 43.90
N ILE A 489 0.21 -11.47 42.61
CA ILE A 489 -0.30 -10.61 41.53
C ILE A 489 -1.82 -10.49 41.60
N ILE A 490 -2.54 -11.57 41.89
CA ILE A 490 -4.01 -11.56 42.01
C ILE A 490 -4.42 -10.75 43.26
N LEU A 491 -3.78 -10.97 44.40
CA LEU A 491 -4.03 -10.25 45.65
C LEU A 491 -3.77 -8.74 45.53
N SER A 492 -2.71 -8.33 44.81
CA SER A 492 -2.42 -6.91 44.57
C SER A 492 -3.53 -6.16 43.80
N LYS A 493 -4.39 -6.89 43.08
CA LYS A 493 -5.55 -6.33 42.38
C LYS A 493 -6.83 -6.38 43.21
N ALA A 494 -6.93 -7.33 44.15
CA ALA A 494 -8.12 -7.53 44.97
C ALA A 494 -8.12 -6.67 46.24
N VAL A 495 -6.95 -6.29 46.77
CA VAL A 495 -6.81 -5.51 48.00
C VAL A 495 -6.38 -4.06 47.69
N PRO A 496 -7.21 -3.05 48.00
CA PRO A 496 -6.84 -1.64 47.83
C PRO A 496 -5.59 -1.28 48.66
N GLY A 497 -4.61 -0.63 48.02
CA GLY A 497 -3.36 -0.19 48.68
C GLY A 497 -2.15 -1.11 48.50
N TRP A 498 -2.29 -2.26 47.84
CA TRP A 498 -1.21 -3.23 47.59
C TRP A 498 -0.66 -3.20 46.15
N GLY A 499 -0.79 -2.07 45.44
CA GLY A 499 -0.39 -1.96 44.02
C GLY A 499 1.06 -2.35 43.74
N ASP A 500 1.97 -2.01 44.66
CA ASP A 500 3.41 -2.30 44.54
C ASP A 500 3.76 -3.77 44.78
N ALA A 501 2.86 -4.56 45.38
CA ALA A 501 3.07 -5.99 45.62
C ALA A 501 3.07 -6.81 44.32
N SER A 502 2.49 -6.27 43.24
CA SER A 502 2.50 -6.91 41.91
C SER A 502 3.93 -7.13 41.38
N VAL A 503 4.86 -6.21 41.69
CA VAL A 503 6.27 -6.30 41.30
C VAL A 503 6.94 -7.49 41.99
N TRP A 504 6.70 -7.67 43.28
CA TRP A 504 7.20 -8.83 44.04
C TRP A 504 6.63 -10.14 43.52
N GLY A 505 5.36 -10.14 43.10
CA GLY A 505 4.75 -11.29 42.43
C GLY A 505 5.45 -11.67 41.13
N VAL A 506 5.84 -10.69 40.29
CA VAL A 506 6.62 -10.93 39.06
C VAL A 506 8.02 -11.44 39.35
N VAL A 507 8.69 -10.91 40.38
CA VAL A 507 10.02 -11.39 40.81
C VAL A 507 9.95 -12.86 41.24
N LEU A 508 8.92 -13.24 42.00
CA LEU A 508 8.72 -14.62 42.46
C LEU A 508 8.42 -15.58 41.30
N THR A 509 7.61 -15.19 40.30
CA THR A 509 7.35 -16.03 39.13
C THR A 509 8.59 -16.24 38.26
N LEU A 510 9.44 -15.22 38.13
CA LEU A 510 10.72 -15.32 37.43
C LEU A 510 11.69 -16.24 38.19
N ALA A 511 11.83 -16.05 39.50
CA ALA A 511 12.70 -16.87 40.34
C ALA A 511 12.27 -18.35 40.32
N GLY A 512 10.97 -18.64 40.41
CA GLY A 512 10.44 -20.01 40.32
C GLY A 512 10.66 -20.66 38.96
N SER A 513 10.49 -19.91 37.87
CA SER A 513 10.71 -20.40 36.51
C SER A 513 12.20 -20.68 36.25
N LEU A 514 13.10 -19.82 36.74
CA LEU A 514 14.55 -20.01 36.67
C LEU A 514 15.00 -21.22 37.49
N LEU A 515 14.48 -21.36 38.73
CA LEU A 515 14.78 -22.50 39.59
C LEU A 515 14.38 -23.83 38.93
N SER A 516 13.21 -23.86 38.28
CA SER A 516 12.76 -25.05 37.56
C SER A 516 13.57 -25.33 36.29
N ALA A 517 14.11 -24.31 35.63
CA ALA A 517 14.92 -24.47 34.43
C ALA A 517 16.34 -24.98 34.76
N LEU A 518 16.95 -24.42 35.81
CA LEU A 518 18.32 -24.76 36.24
C LEU A 518 18.40 -26.12 36.95
N GLY A 519 17.31 -26.59 37.54
CA GLY A 519 17.25 -27.90 38.20
C GLY A 519 17.39 -29.13 37.28
N GLY A 520 17.36 -28.95 35.96
CA GLY A 520 17.39 -30.03 34.96
C GLY A 520 18.77 -30.43 34.43
N GLY A 521 19.85 -29.73 34.81
CA GLY A 521 21.14 -29.88 34.14
C GLY A 521 22.34 -29.88 35.07
N PHE A 522 22.49 -30.88 35.94
CA PHE A 522 23.78 -31.19 36.57
C PHE A 522 23.83 -32.69 36.92
N ARG A 523 24.09 -33.55 35.91
CA ARG A 523 24.73 -34.85 36.16
C ARG A 523 26.23 -34.61 36.04
N LEU A 524 26.90 -34.45 37.18
CA LEU A 524 28.36 -34.51 37.26
C LEU A 524 28.79 -35.93 36.89
N SER A 525 29.43 -36.05 35.73
CA SER A 525 30.23 -37.22 35.38
C SER A 525 31.35 -37.34 36.42
N SER A 526 31.25 -38.33 37.32
CA SER A 526 32.38 -38.78 38.10
C SER A 526 33.06 -39.90 37.32
N ALA A 527 34.16 -39.55 36.65
CA ALA A 527 35.20 -40.50 36.31
C ALA A 527 36.14 -40.63 37.52
N SER A 528 36.22 -41.81 38.15
CA SER A 528 37.50 -42.53 38.29
C SER A 528 37.34 -43.85 39.05
N ALA A 529 38.09 -44.84 38.56
CA ALA A 529 38.95 -45.74 39.33
C ALA A 529 38.44 -47.15 39.71
N ARG A 530 39.23 -48.11 39.15
CA ARG A 530 39.64 -49.43 39.70
C ARG A 530 38.58 -50.53 39.57
N ARG A 531 38.86 -51.73 39.04
CA ARG A 531 40.10 -52.50 38.85
C ARG A 531 39.98 -53.36 37.61
#